data_AF-A0A1Y3APN1-F1
#
_entry.id   AF-A0A1Y3APN1-F1
#
_cell.length_a   1.000
_cell.length_b   1.000
_cell.length_c   1.000
_cell.angle_alpha   90.00
_cell.angle_beta   90.00
_cell.angle_gamma   90.00
#
_symmetry.space_group_name_H-M   'P 1'
#
loop_
_entity.id
_entity.type
_entity.pdbx_description
1 polymer ?
#
loop_
_entity_poly.entity_id
_entity_poly.type
_entity_poly.pdbx_seq_one_letter_code
_entity_poly.pdbx_strand_id
1 'polypeptide(L)'
;QNSADDVKSKDFRKELEERERLAQLEKDGKRSHISKHSSTKRAAEEAKREEEQRNYENKIRMENILSGNPLLSAGKSTNFKVKRRWDDDVVFKNCAKDDLKDKDKSFINDTLRSDFHKKFMEKYIK
;
A
#
# COMPACT_ATOMS: atom_id res chain seq x y z
N GLN A 1 -68.68 28.56 -47.74
CA GLN A 1 -67.51 29.43 -47.52
C GLN A 1 -66.42 28.62 -46.85
N ASN A 2 -65.28 28.48 -47.52
CA ASN A 2 -63.90 28.39 -47.02
C ASN A 2 -63.06 27.51 -47.95
N SER A 3 -61.90 28.08 -48.28
CA SER A 3 -61.29 28.03 -49.60
C SER A 3 -60.59 26.72 -49.93
N ALA A 4 -60.71 26.30 -51.19
CA ALA A 4 -59.88 25.27 -51.82
C ALA A 4 -58.39 25.70 -51.96
N ASP A 5 -58.04 26.92 -51.54
CA ASP A 5 -56.68 27.45 -51.57
C ASP A 5 -55.76 26.94 -50.44
N ASP A 6 -56.31 26.35 -49.37
CA ASP A 6 -55.49 25.96 -48.20
C ASP A 6 -54.69 24.65 -48.42
N VAL A 7 -54.92 23.98 -49.56
CA VAL A 7 -54.26 22.72 -49.93
C VAL A 7 -53.05 22.97 -50.85
N LYS A 8 -52.88 24.19 -51.38
CA LYS A 8 -51.81 24.51 -52.36
C LYS A 8 -50.59 25.20 -51.76
N SER A 9 -50.59 25.52 -50.47
CA SER A 9 -49.49 26.22 -49.77
C SER A 9 -48.64 25.33 -48.86
N LYS A 10 -48.86 24.01 -48.85
CA LYS A 10 -47.98 23.08 -48.12
C LYS A 10 -46.87 22.62 -49.05
N ASP A 11 -45.69 23.20 -48.86
CA ASP A 11 -44.45 22.70 -49.45
C ASP A 11 -44.11 21.34 -48.85
N PHE A 12 -44.76 20.27 -49.33
CA PHE A 12 -44.56 18.89 -48.88
C PHE A 12 -43.08 18.46 -48.97
N ARG A 13 -42.32 19.06 -49.90
CA ARG A 13 -40.87 18.87 -50.00
C ARG A 13 -40.14 19.35 -48.74
N LYS A 14 -40.53 20.50 -48.20
CA LYS A 14 -39.96 21.10 -46.99
C LYS A 14 -40.37 20.32 -45.74
N GLU A 15 -41.62 19.86 -45.68
CA GLU A 15 -42.12 19.01 -44.60
C GLU A 15 -41.42 17.64 -44.55
N LEU A 16 -41.15 17.05 -45.72
CA LEU A 16 -40.44 15.77 -45.83
C LEU A 16 -38.96 15.90 -45.42
N GLU A 17 -38.31 16.99 -45.82
CA GLU A 17 -36.93 17.32 -45.41
C GLU A 17 -36.82 17.59 -43.90
N GLU A 18 -37.80 18.28 -43.31
CA GLU A 18 -37.86 18.52 -41.87
C GLU A 18 -38.09 17.22 -41.07
N ARG A 19 -38.95 16.34 -41.59
CA ARG A 19 -39.19 15.01 -41.01
C ARG A 19 -37.97 14.11 -41.09
N GLU A 20 -37.22 14.14 -42.18
CA GLU A 20 -35.95 13.42 -42.33
C GLU A 20 -34.91 13.93 -41.31
N ARG A 21 -34.81 15.26 -41.15
CA ARG A 21 -33.88 15.87 -40.18
C ARG A 21 -34.21 15.49 -38.73
N LEU A 22 -35.49 15.44 -38.36
CA LEU A 22 -35.92 14.99 -37.03
C LEU A 22 -35.60 13.50 -36.79
N ALA A 23 -35.79 12.64 -37.80
CA ALA A 23 -35.42 11.24 -37.72
C ALA A 23 -33.91 11.03 -37.58
N GLN A 24 -33.09 11.87 -38.24
CA GLN A 24 -31.63 11.88 -38.09
C GLN A 24 -31.22 12.16 -36.63
N LEU A 25 -31.79 13.22 -36.03
CA LEU A 25 -31.49 13.61 -34.65
C LEU A 25 -31.93 12.55 -33.63
N GLU A 26 -33.06 11.89 -33.85
CA GLU A 26 -33.52 10.79 -32.99
C GLU A 26 -32.56 9.59 -33.08
N LYS A 27 -32.07 9.26 -34.29
CA LYS A 27 -31.13 8.17 -34.53
C LYS A 27 -29.76 8.46 -33.89
N ASP A 28 -29.27 9.69 -34.00
CA ASP A 28 -28.02 10.12 -33.37
C ASP A 28 -28.12 10.17 -31.84
N GLY A 29 -29.27 10.60 -31.32
CA GLY A 29 -29.60 10.54 -29.88
C GLY A 29 -29.58 9.11 -29.34
N LYS A 30 -30.20 8.16 -30.06
CA LYS A 30 -30.17 6.73 -29.70
C LYS A 30 -28.75 6.16 -29.72
N ARG A 31 -27.96 6.48 -30.75
CA ARG A 31 -26.55 6.03 -30.84
C ARG A 31 -25.69 6.58 -29.70
N SER A 32 -25.87 7.86 -29.35
CA SER A 32 -25.20 8.51 -28.22
C SER A 32 -25.57 7.84 -26.89
N HIS A 33 -26.85 7.52 -26.68
CA HIS A 33 -27.32 6.85 -25.47
C HIS A 33 -26.78 5.42 -25.34
N ILE A 34 -26.78 4.64 -26.42
CA ILE A 34 -26.18 3.29 -26.45
C ILE A 34 -24.68 3.37 -26.13
N SER A 35 -23.97 4.33 -26.72
CA SER A 35 -22.52 4.50 -26.51
C SER A 35 -22.18 4.82 -25.05
N LYS A 36 -22.88 5.79 -24.45
CA LYS A 36 -22.71 6.14 -23.03
C LYS A 36 -23.03 4.98 -22.09
N HIS A 37 -24.12 4.27 -22.34
CA HIS A 37 -24.50 3.15 -21.49
C HIS A 37 -23.50 1.98 -21.58
N SER A 38 -22.93 1.73 -22.76
CA SER A 38 -21.86 0.75 -22.97
C SER A 38 -20.57 1.13 -22.23
N SER A 39 -20.14 2.39 -22.31
CA SER A 39 -18.91 2.84 -21.65
C SER A 39 -19.05 2.84 -20.12
N THR A 40 -20.18 3.31 -19.57
CA THR A 40 -20.44 3.30 -18.13
C THR A 40 -20.50 1.88 -17.57
N LYS A 41 -21.12 0.92 -18.29
CA LYS A 41 -21.16 -0.48 -17.85
C LYS A 41 -19.77 -1.12 -17.79
N ARG A 42 -18.93 -0.89 -18.80
CA ARG A 42 -17.55 -1.41 -18.82
C ARG A 42 -16.71 -0.82 -17.69
N ALA A 43 -16.81 0.48 -17.46
CA ALA A 43 -16.09 1.16 -16.38
C ALA A 43 -16.53 0.66 -14.99
N ALA A 44 -17.83 0.43 -14.78
CA ALA A 44 -18.33 -0.09 -13.50
C ALA A 44 -17.91 -1.55 -13.25
N GLU A 45 -17.90 -2.39 -14.29
CA GLU A 45 -17.46 -3.78 -14.19
C GLU A 45 -15.95 -3.89 -13.94
N GLU A 46 -15.16 -3.04 -14.58
CA GLU A 46 -13.71 -2.97 -14.40
C GLU A 46 -13.34 -2.49 -12.99
N ALA A 47 -14.01 -1.44 -12.48
CA ALA A 47 -13.82 -0.96 -11.12
C ALA A 47 -14.14 -2.04 -10.07
N LYS A 48 -15.23 -2.81 -10.28
CA LYS A 48 -15.59 -3.91 -9.37
C LYS A 48 -14.54 -5.03 -9.40
N ARG A 49 -14.03 -5.39 -10.58
CA ARG A 49 -12.98 -6.40 -10.74
C ARG A 49 -11.68 -5.96 -10.08
N GLU A 50 -11.30 -4.70 -10.25
CA GLU A 50 -10.10 -4.13 -9.63
C GLU A 50 -10.22 -4.10 -8.10
N GLU A 51 -11.39 -3.76 -7.56
CA GLU A 51 -11.63 -3.79 -6.12
C GLU A 51 -11.59 -5.22 -5.54
N GLU A 52 -12.18 -6.19 -6.24
CA GLU A 52 -12.11 -7.61 -5.87
C GLU A 52 -10.65 -8.11 -5.92
N GLN A 53 -9.89 -7.73 -6.94
CA GLN A 53 -8.48 -8.12 -7.08
C GLN A 53 -7.61 -7.47 -6.01
N ARG A 54 -7.81 -6.18 -5.71
CA ARG A 54 -7.13 -5.48 -4.62
C ARG A 54 -7.46 -6.09 -3.26
N ASN A 55 -8.71 -6.50 -3.04
CA ASN A 55 -9.10 -7.21 -1.81
C ASN A 55 -8.41 -8.57 -1.72
N TYR A 56 -8.34 -9.32 -2.81
CA TYR A 56 -7.65 -10.62 -2.86
C TYR A 56 -6.15 -10.47 -2.60
N GLU A 57 -5.49 -9.51 -3.25
CA GLU A 57 -4.07 -9.19 -3.03
C GLU A 57 -3.79 -8.76 -1.60
N ASN A 58 -4.66 -7.92 -1.01
CA ASN A 58 -4.54 -7.56 0.40
C ASN A 58 -4.72 -8.77 1.32
N LYS A 59 -5.63 -9.69 0.99
CA LYS A 59 -5.86 -10.91 1.78
C LYS A 59 -4.64 -11.82 1.74
N ILE A 60 -4.04 -12.04 0.57
CA ILE A 60 -2.78 -12.79 0.42
C ILE A 60 -1.64 -12.09 1.17
N ARG A 61 -1.51 -10.77 1.02
CA ARG A 61 -0.47 -10.00 1.72
C ARG A 61 -0.61 -10.14 3.24
N MET A 62 -1.83 -10.04 3.76
CA MET A 62 -2.10 -10.25 5.18
C MET A 62 -1.78 -11.67 5.61
N GLU A 63 -2.19 -12.69 4.84
CA GLU A 63 -1.90 -14.10 5.13
C GLU A 63 -0.38 -14.37 5.14
N ASN A 64 0.36 -13.82 4.19
CA ASN A 64 1.82 -13.95 4.12
C ASN A 64 2.52 -13.22 5.27
N ILE A 65 2.04 -12.04 5.67
CA ILE A 65 2.58 -11.32 6.85
C ILE A 65 2.29 -12.11 8.13
N LEU A 66 1.10 -12.70 8.26
CA LEU A 66 0.72 -13.50 9.42
C LEU A 66 1.45 -14.85 9.49
N SER A 67 1.71 -15.49 8.36
CA SER A 67 2.33 -16.83 8.28
C SER A 67 3.86 -16.81 8.17
N GLY A 68 4.43 -15.72 7.66
CA GLY A 68 5.88 -15.57 7.48
C GLY A 68 6.68 -15.41 8.77
N ASN A 69 6.02 -15.14 9.90
CA ASN A 69 6.68 -15.03 11.20
C ASN A 69 6.39 -16.26 12.08
N PRO A 70 7.34 -17.21 12.21
CA PRO A 70 7.17 -18.40 13.06
C PRO A 70 6.98 -18.06 14.55
N LEU A 71 7.31 -16.84 14.99
CA LEU A 71 7.08 -16.38 16.36
C LEU A 71 5.62 -15.97 16.60
N LEU A 72 4.89 -15.53 15.56
CA LEU A 72 3.50 -15.08 15.67
C LEU A 72 2.48 -16.21 15.46
N SER A 73 2.82 -17.25 14.70
CA SER A 73 1.92 -18.41 14.49
C SER A 73 1.86 -19.33 15.71
N ALA A 74 2.93 -19.39 16.51
CA ALA A 74 2.99 -20.14 17.77
C ALA A 74 2.11 -19.55 18.89
N GLY A 75 1.67 -18.30 18.76
CA GLY A 75 0.90 -17.59 19.80
C GLY A 75 -0.57 -17.99 19.93
N LYS A 76 -1.13 -18.80 19.00
CA LYS A 76 -2.54 -19.25 19.07
C LYS A 76 -2.73 -20.61 19.74
N SER A 77 -1.66 -21.36 19.96
CA SER A 77 -1.71 -22.64 20.65
C SER A 77 -0.33 -22.95 21.22
N THR A 78 -0.17 -22.66 22.52
CA THR A 78 0.64 -23.37 23.52
C THR A 78 1.01 -22.36 24.60
N ASN A 79 0.77 -22.74 25.85
CA ASN A 79 1.26 -22.03 27.02
C ASN A 79 2.74 -21.67 26.83
N PHE A 80 3.05 -20.39 26.63
CA PHE A 80 4.42 -19.86 26.57
C PHE A 80 5.02 -19.86 27.97
N LYS A 81 5.21 -21.06 28.53
CA LYS A 81 5.94 -21.27 29.77
C LYS A 81 7.42 -21.18 29.41
N VAL A 82 7.96 -19.95 29.45
CA VAL A 82 9.40 -19.72 29.31
C VAL A 82 10.09 -20.58 30.36
N LYS A 83 10.81 -21.61 29.91
CA LYS A 83 11.64 -22.42 30.80
C LYS A 83 12.72 -21.52 31.38
N ARG A 84 12.95 -21.66 32.69
CA ARG A 84 13.98 -20.92 33.41
C ARG A 84 15.32 -21.14 32.71
N ARG A 85 16.01 -20.06 32.40
CA ARG A 85 17.27 -20.11 31.65
C ARG A 85 18.40 -20.53 32.59
N TRP A 86 19.41 -21.19 32.05
CA TRP A 86 20.58 -21.62 32.84
C TRP A 86 21.34 -20.44 33.46
N ASP A 87 21.21 -19.26 32.85
CA ASP A 87 21.83 -18.02 33.27
C ASP A 87 21.00 -17.26 34.31
N ASP A 88 19.81 -17.73 34.72
CA ASP A 88 18.85 -16.98 35.54
C ASP A 88 19.27 -16.89 37.03
N ASP A 89 19.91 -17.92 37.60
CA ASP A 89 20.36 -17.94 39.01
C ASP A 89 21.73 -17.26 39.25
N VAL A 90 22.38 -16.73 38.22
CA VAL A 90 23.68 -16.07 38.40
C VAL A 90 23.50 -14.76 39.18
N VAL A 91 24.17 -14.63 40.32
CA VAL A 91 24.05 -13.48 41.24
C VAL A 91 24.61 -12.16 40.68
N PHE A 92 25.44 -12.21 39.65
CA PHE A 92 25.98 -11.04 38.96
C PHE A 92 25.52 -11.03 37.50
N LYS A 93 24.79 -9.98 37.09
CA LYS A 93 24.37 -9.77 35.70
C LYS A 93 25.06 -8.55 35.13
N ASN A 94 25.59 -8.67 33.91
CA ASN A 94 25.99 -7.53 33.07
C ASN A 94 26.88 -6.46 33.77
N CYS A 95 27.81 -6.87 34.63
CA CYS A 95 28.65 -5.94 35.40
C CYS A 95 29.50 -5.00 34.54
N ALA A 96 29.85 -5.40 33.32
CA ALA A 96 30.68 -4.62 32.39
C ALA A 96 29.88 -3.97 31.24
N LYS A 97 28.56 -3.82 31.38
CA LYS A 97 27.70 -3.33 30.28
C LYS A 97 28.11 -1.96 29.74
N ASP A 98 28.63 -1.09 30.61
CA ASP A 98 29.00 0.28 30.25
C ASP A 98 30.53 0.50 30.17
N ASP A 99 31.35 -0.48 30.53
CA ASP A 99 32.82 -0.38 30.58
C ASP A 99 33.50 -0.20 29.21
N LEU A 100 32.76 -0.40 28.11
CA LEU A 100 33.28 -0.32 26.74
C LEU A 100 33.40 1.12 26.21
N LYS A 101 32.87 2.13 26.92
CA LYS A 101 32.76 3.49 26.39
C LYS A 101 33.95 4.40 26.69
N ASP A 102 34.75 4.08 27.71
CA ASP A 102 35.63 5.10 28.33
C ASP A 102 37.15 4.91 28.10
N LYS A 103 37.62 3.85 27.44
CA LYS A 103 39.04 3.45 27.58
C LYS A 103 40.01 3.81 26.46
N ASP A 104 39.59 4.22 25.25
CA ASP A 104 40.49 4.06 24.10
C ASP A 104 40.91 5.33 23.33
N LYS A 105 40.56 6.57 23.73
CA LYS A 105 40.82 7.75 22.86
C LYS A 105 41.31 9.04 23.52
N SER A 106 41.90 8.98 24.73
CA SER A 106 42.52 10.16 25.33
C SER A 106 44.03 10.14 25.12
N PHE A 107 44.58 11.11 24.37
CA PHE A 107 46.03 11.31 24.34
C PHE A 107 46.48 12.12 25.55
N ILE A 108 47.43 11.58 26.31
CA ILE A 108 48.01 12.23 27.50
C ILE A 108 49.48 12.56 27.19
N ASN A 109 49.83 13.84 27.30
CA ASN A 109 51.22 14.30 27.22
C ASN A 109 51.96 14.06 28.56
N ASP A 110 52.08 12.79 28.96
CA ASP A 110 52.75 12.33 30.20
C ASP A 110 53.27 10.90 29.97
N THR A 111 54.56 10.67 30.22
CA THR A 111 55.22 9.38 29.96
C THR A 111 54.85 8.28 30.96
N LEU A 112 54.38 8.62 32.16
CA LEU A 112 54.02 7.63 33.20
C LEU A 112 52.52 7.34 33.21
N ARG A 113 51.69 8.29 32.81
CA ARG A 113 50.22 8.14 32.79
C ARG A 113 49.65 7.75 31.43
N SER A 114 50.47 7.79 30.37
CA SER A 114 50.09 7.29 29.05
C SER A 114 49.65 5.83 29.12
N ASP A 115 48.65 5.48 28.31
CA ASP A 115 48.17 4.10 28.20
C ASP A 115 49.26 3.14 27.71
N PHE A 116 50.25 3.65 26.97
CA PHE A 116 51.44 2.88 26.64
C PHE A 116 52.19 2.43 27.89
N HIS A 117 52.45 3.35 28.82
CA HIS A 117 53.22 3.05 30.04
C HIS A 117 52.44 2.14 30.99
N LYS A 118 51.13 2.37 31.16
CA LYS A 118 50.26 1.47 31.94
C LYS A 118 50.32 0.03 31.40
N LYS A 119 50.13 -0.13 30.08
CA LYS A 119 50.20 -1.45 29.40
C LYS A 119 51.60 -2.07 29.47
N PHE A 120 52.66 -1.24 29.40
CA PHE A 120 54.03 -1.70 29.55
C PHE A 120 54.28 -2.27 30.95
N MET A 121 53.87 -1.54 31.99
CA MET A 121 54.02 -1.98 33.38
C MET A 121 53.21 -3.25 33.66
N GLU A 122 51.94 -3.31 33.24
CA GLU A 122 51.11 -4.52 33.37
C GLU A 122 51.72 -5.75 32.66
N LYS A 123 52.43 -5.54 31.54
CA LYS A 123 53.03 -6.63 30.76
C LYS A 123 54.34 -7.14 31.35
N TYR A 124 55.21 -6.26 31.83
CA TYR A 124 56.59 -6.60 32.22
C TYR A 124 56.81 -6.62 33.73
N ILE A 125 55.85 -6.16 34.52
CA ILE A 125 55.86 -6.21 35.98
C ILE A 125 54.62 -6.98 36.41
N LYS A 126 54.81 -8.00 37.25
CA LYS A 126 53.74 -8.90 37.72
C LYS A 126 53.58 -8.81 39.23
#